data_AF-A0A368EU01-F1
#
_entry.id   AF-A0A368EU01-F1
#
_cell.length_a   1.000
_cell.length_b   1.000
_cell.length_c   1.000
_cell.angle_alpha   90.00
_cell.angle_beta   90.00
_cell.angle_gamma   90.00
#
_symmetry.space_group_name_H-M   'P 1'
#
loop_
_entity.id
_entity.type
_entity.pdbx_description
1 polymer ?
#
loop_
_entity_poly.entity_id
_entity_poly.type
_entity_poly.pdbx_seq_one_letter_code
_entity_poly.pdbx_strand_id
1 'polypeptide(L)' 'MAPVIDVTREDLLARRAAILRRIELDERDFAEARATRSLSSEEWEAKEELEEIEFLLGADD' A
#
# COMPACT_ATOMS: atom_id res chain seq x y z
N MET A 1 -4.97 -26.39 -1.12
CA MET A 1 -5.90 -25.26 -1.05
C MET A 1 -5.16 -24.16 -0.31
N ALA A 2 -4.82 -23.06 -0.98
CA ALA A 2 -4.21 -21.91 -0.30
C ALA A 2 -5.27 -21.33 0.66
N PRO A 3 -4.89 -20.93 1.89
CA PRO A 3 -5.82 -20.26 2.78
C PRO A 3 -6.29 -18.99 2.07
N VAL A 4 -7.59 -18.94 1.76
CA VAL A 4 -8.24 -17.69 1.35
C VAL A 4 -8.23 -16.84 2.62
N ILE A 5 -7.26 -15.93 2.70
CA ILE A 5 -7.27 -14.92 3.74
C ILE A 5 -8.47 -14.05 3.39
N ASP A 6 -9.53 -14.11 4.19
CA ASP A 6 -10.60 -13.11 4.20
C ASP A 6 -9.94 -11.81 4.63
N VAL A 7 -9.36 -11.07 3.67
CA VAL A 7 -8.69 -9.81 3.94
C VAL A 7 -9.81 -8.79 4.11
N THR A 8 -10.09 -8.43 5.37
CA THR A 8 -11.10 -7.42 5.64
C THR A 8 -10.60 -6.04 5.24
N ARG A 9 -11.53 -5.10 5.02
CA ARG A 9 -11.21 -3.69 4.81
C ARG A 9 -10.27 -3.13 5.89
N GLU A 10 -10.44 -3.56 7.14
CA GLU A 10 -9.61 -3.15 8.28
C GLU A 10 -8.19 -3.73 8.19
N ASP A 11 -8.03 -4.99 7.76
CA ASP A 11 -6.73 -5.61 7.52
C ASP A 11 -5.96 -4.90 6.40
N LEU A 12 -6.66 -4.52 5.33
CA LEU A 12 -6.08 -3.76 4.22
C LEU A 12 -5.59 -2.38 4.68
N LEU A 13 -6.36 -1.67 5.51
CA LEU A 13 -5.95 -0.40 6.11
C LEU A 13 -4.77 -0.56 7.07
N ALA A 14 -4.74 -1.63 7.87
CA ALA A 14 -3.62 -1.93 8.76
C ALA A 14 -2.33 -2.23 7.97
N ARG A 15 -2.44 -2.99 6.87
CA ARG A 15 -1.34 -3.25 5.94
C ARG A 15 -0.83 -1.97 5.28
N ARG A 16 -1.73 -1.12 4.80
CA ARG A 16 -1.40 0.21 4.25
C ARG A 16 -0.56 1.03 5.23
N ALA A 17 -0.98 1.08 6.49
CA ALA A 17 -0.25 1.80 7.54
C ALA A 17 1.11 1.17 7.88
N ALA A 18 1.20 -0.17 7.85
CA ALA A 18 2.44 -0.89 8.08
C ALA A 18 3.47 -0.67 6.96
N ILE A 19 3.01 -0.66 5.70
CA ILE A 19 3.87 -0.38 4.54
C ILE A 19 4.43 1.04 4.64
N LEU A 20 3.58 2.04 4.88
CA LEU A 20 4.00 3.44 5.05
C LEU A 20 5.03 3.59 6.18
N ARG A 21 4.83 2.90 7.31
CA ARG A 21 5.80 2.86 8.40
C ARG A 21 7.14 2.24 8.00
N ARG A 22 7.11 1.20 7.17
CA ARG A 22 8.32 0.46 6.78
C ARG A 22 9.23 1.30 5.89
N ILE A 23 8.66 2.08 4.98
CA ILE A 23 9.42 3.00 4.11
C ILE A 23 9.71 4.36 4.76
N GLU A 24 9.41 4.51 6.06
CA GLU A 24 9.52 5.77 6.81
C GLU A 24 8.90 6.97 6.08
N LEU A 25 7.82 6.72 5.34
CA LEU A 25 7.19 7.70 4.47
C LEU A 25 5.79 8.01 4.98
N ASP A 26 5.52 9.29 5.24
CA ASP A 26 4.17 9.76 5.53
C ASP A 26 3.31 9.75 4.27
N GLU A 27 1.97 9.64 4.42
CA GLU A 27 1.03 9.62 3.29
C GLU A 27 1.21 10.80 2.32
N ARG A 28 1.62 11.96 2.85
CA ARG A 28 1.91 13.16 2.06
C ARG A 28 3.18 13.00 1.22
N ASP A 29 4.26 12.52 1.84
CA ASP A 29 5.53 12.30 1.16
C ASP A 29 5.40 11.18 0.14
N PHE A 30 4.58 10.17 0.42
CA PHE A 30 4.23 9.15 -0.57
C PHE A 30 3.51 9.71 -1.79
N ALA A 31 2.51 10.58 -1.59
CA ALA A 31 1.81 11.21 -2.71
C ALA A 31 2.75 12.10 -3.56
N GLU A 32 3.65 12.83 -2.90
CA GLU A 32 4.64 13.68 -3.57
C GLU A 32 5.72 12.86 -4.30
N ALA A 33 6.21 11.79 -3.67
CA ALA A 33 7.19 10.88 -4.25
C ALA A 33 6.59 10.07 -5.42
N ARG A 34 5.30 9.72 -5.33
CA ARG A 34 4.52 9.13 -6.45
C ARG A 34 4.42 10.10 -7.63
N ALA A 35 4.28 11.40 -7.39
CA ALA A 35 4.21 12.42 -8.43
C ALA A 35 5.58 12.74 -9.06
N THR A 36 6.67 12.65 -8.28
CA THR A 36 8.02 13.07 -8.71
C THR A 36 8.86 11.93 -9.30
N ARG A 37 8.36 10.68 -9.31
CA ARG A 37 8.95 9.50 -9.95
C ARG A 37 10.37 9.15 -9.47
N SER A 38 10.79 9.70 -8.32
CA SER A 38 12.11 9.51 -7.71
C SER A 38 12.08 8.56 -6.50
N LEU A 39 11.18 7.58 -6.52
CA LEU A 39 11.12 6.53 -5.52
C LEU A 39 12.35 5.61 -5.66
N SER A 40 12.97 5.25 -4.56
CA SER A 40 13.91 4.14 -4.47
C SER A 40 13.23 2.80 -4.78
N SER A 41 14.00 1.74 -5.00
CA SER A 41 13.46 0.40 -5.29
C SER A 41 12.53 -0.11 -4.19
N GLU A 42 12.85 0.18 -2.92
CA GLU A 42 12.04 -0.25 -1.77
C GLU A 42 10.71 0.51 -1.69
N GLU A 43 10.74 1.80 -2.00
CA GLU A 43 9.52 2.61 -2.08
C GLU A 43 8.66 2.26 -3.31
N TRP A 44 9.27 1.78 -4.39
CA TRP A 44 8.56 1.24 -5.55
C TRP A 44 7.79 -0.03 -5.22
N GLU A 45 8.42 -0.99 -4.53
CA GLU A 45 7.74 -2.20 -4.04
C GLU A 45 6.58 -1.82 -3.11
N ALA A 46 6.82 -0.95 -2.14
CA ALA A 46 5.80 -0.45 -1.23
C ALA A 46 4.64 0.21 -1.98
N LYS A 47 4.93 0.97 -3.04
CA LYS A 47 3.91 1.59 -3.88
C LYS A 47 3.06 0.56 -4.62
N GLU A 48 3.66 -0.45 -5.24
CA GLU A 48 2.90 -1.51 -5.92
C GLU A 48 1.98 -2.24 -4.95
N GLU A 49 2.48 -2.54 -3.74
CA GLU A 49 1.69 -3.18 -2.69
C GLU A 49 0.54 -2.28 -2.19
N LEU A 50 0.76 -0.97 -2.09
CA LEU A 50 -0.28 0.02 -1.76
C LEU A 50 -1.34 0.15 -2.87
N GLU A 51 -0.94 0.12 -4.14
CA GLU A 51 -1.88 0.15 -5.28
C GLU A 51 -2.71 -1.14 -5.35
N GLU A 52 -2.14 -2.29 -5.03
CA GLU A 52 -2.87 -3.55 -4.90
C GLU A 52 -3.91 -3.48 -3.77
N ILE A 53 -3.53 -2.93 -2.61
CA ILE A 53 -4.45 -2.71 -1.49
C ILE A 53 -5.58 -1.73 -1.87
N GLU A 54 -5.28 -0.60 -2.52
CA GLU A 54 -6.32 0.32 -2.99
C GLU A 54 -7.25 -0.32 -4.01
N PHE A 55 -6.71 -1.14 -4.91
CA PHE A 55 -7.52 -1.89 -5.87
C PHE A 55 -8.48 -2.85 -5.16
N LEU A 56 -7.99 -3.60 -4.16
CA LEU A 56 -8.83 -4.50 -3.36
C LEU A 56 -9.89 -3.74 -2.56
N LEU A 57 -9.54 -2.57 -2.00
CA LEU A 57 -10.49 -1.70 -1.28
C LEU A 57 -11.57 -1.10 -2.19
N GLY A 58 -11.26 -0.84 -3.46
CA GLY A 58 -12.19 -0.31 -4.45
C GLY A 58 -12.99 -1.40 -5.19
N ALA A 59 -12.55 -2.66 -5.14
CA ALA A 59 -13.27 -3.80 -5.71
C ALA A 59 -14.34 -4.39 -4.75
N ASP A 60 -14.38 -3.93 -3.51
CA ASP A 60 -15.34 -4.34 -2.47
C ASP A 60 -16.60 -3.43 -2.42
N ASP A 61 -16.88 -2.65 -3.47
CA ASP A 61 -18.09 -1.80 -3.66
C ASP A 61 -19.17 -2.48 -4.53
#